data_AF-A0A3D3XTC0-F1
#
_entry.id   AF-A0A3D3XTC0-F1
#
_cell.length_a   1.000
_cell.length_b   1.000
_cell.length_c   1.000
_cell.angle_alpha   90.00
_cell.angle_beta   90.00
_cell.angle_gamma   90.00
#
_symmetry.space_group_name_H-M   'P 1'
#
loop_
_entity.id
_entity.type
_entity.pdbx_description
1 polymer ?
#
loop_
_entity_poly.entity_id
_entity_poly.type
_entity_poly.pdbx_seq_one_letter_code
_entity_poly.pdbx_strand_id
1 'polypeptide(L)' 'GTITAIVGATGSGKSTLMSMLLRLYDPDQGAVLINGIDLKRLSVEDIRANTAIA' A
#
# COMPACT_ATOMS: atom_id res chain seq x y z
N GLY A 1 -12.42 -11.17 8.23
CA GLY A 1 -11.78 -10.07 7.47
C GLY A 1 -12.68 -8.86 7.50
N THR A 2 -12.11 -7.67 7.42
CA THR A 2 -12.86 -6.40 7.41
C THR A 2 -12.61 -5.71 6.09
N ILE A 3 -13.65 -5.14 5.49
CA ILE A 3 -13.52 -4.33 4.27
C ILE A 3 -13.42 -2.87 4.69
N THR A 4 -12.37 -2.19 4.24
CA THR A 4 -12.19 -0.75 4.43
C THR A 4 -12.30 -0.06 3.09
N ALA A 5 -13.18 0.93 2.96
CA ALA A 5 -13.34 1.73 1.76
C ALA A 5 -12.57 3.06 1.87
N ILE A 6 -11.86 3.44 0.81
CA ILE A 6 -11.15 4.72 0.71
C ILE A 6 -11.92 5.63 -0.26
N VAL A 7 -12.51 6.70 0.26
CA VAL A 7 -13.36 7.63 -0.50
C VAL A 7 -12.79 9.04 -0.49
N GLY A 8 -12.98 9.79 -1.57
CA GLY A 8 -12.50 11.16 -1.70
C GLY A 8 -12.60 11.69 -3.13
N ALA A 9 -12.49 13.02 -3.30
CA ALA A 9 -12.58 13.70 -4.59
C ALA A 9 -11.48 13.25 -5.58
N THR A 10 -11.69 13.48 -6.88
CA THR A 10 -10.62 13.28 -7.89
C THR A 10 -9.39 14.10 -7.52
N GLY A 11 -8.21 13.51 -7.63
CA GLY A 11 -6.95 14.16 -7.23
C GLY A 11 -6.63 14.08 -5.73
N SER A 12 -7.50 13.52 -4.88
CA SER A 12 -7.24 13.39 -3.44
C SER A 12 -6.14 12.37 -3.06
N GLY A 13 -5.42 11.80 -4.03
CA GLY A 13 -4.32 10.87 -3.78
C GLY A 13 -4.71 9.41 -3.56
N LYS A 14 -5.97 8.99 -3.78
CA LYS A 14 -6.40 7.58 -3.59
C LYS A 14 -5.56 6.59 -4.40
N SER A 15 -5.36 6.88 -5.69
CA SER A 15 -4.55 6.03 -6.57
C SER A 15 -3.08 6.01 -6.14
N THR A 16 -2.54 7.16 -5.72
CA THR A 16 -1.18 7.28 -5.19
C THR A 16 -0.99 6.43 -3.93
N LEU A 17 -1.96 6.44 -3.01
CA LEU A 17 -1.97 5.59 -1.82
C LEU A 17 -1.96 4.10 -2.20
N MET A 18 -2.81 3.69 -3.16
CA MET A 18 -2.81 2.30 -3.63
C MET A 18 -1.47 1.91 -4.23
N SER A 19 -0.85 2.79 -5.03
CA SER A 19 0.48 2.53 -5.59
C SER A 19 1.55 2.33 -4.52
N MET A 20 1.50 3.06 -3.39
CA MET A 20 2.41 2.82 -2.26
C MET A 20 2.14 1.50 -1.54
N LEU A 21 0.86 1.14 -1.31
CA LEU A 21 0.48 -0.14 -0.70
C LEU A 21 0.95 -1.35 -1.52
N LEU A 22 0.95 -1.20 -2.85
CA LEU A 22 1.42 -2.21 -3.80
C LEU A 22 2.94 -2.17 -4.03
N ARG A 23 3.64 -1.29 -3.31
CA ARG A 23 5.08 -1.03 -3.44
C ARG A 23 5.51 -0.72 -4.88
N LEU A 24 4.65 -0.02 -5.62
CA LEU A 24 5.02 0.61 -6.89
C LEU A 24 5.83 1.88 -6.66
N TYR A 25 5.64 2.53 -5.51
CA TYR A 25 6.44 3.65 -5.02
C TYR A 25 6.69 3.52 -3.52
N ASP A 26 7.82 4.05 -3.05
CA ASP A 26 8.10 4.21 -1.64
C ASP A 26 7.64 5.59 -1.15
N PRO A 27 7.14 5.73 0.09
CA PRO A 27 6.83 7.04 0.65
C PRO A 27 8.12 7.84 0.90
N ASP A 28 8.08 9.13 0.58
CA ASP A 28 9.17 10.09 0.85
C ASP A 28 9.36 10.32 2.36
N GLN A 29 8.26 10.31 3.13
CA GLN A 29 8.26 10.46 4.58
C GLN A 29 7.26 9.48 5.24
N GLY A 30 7.58 9.06 6.46
CA GLY A 30 6.80 8.07 7.20
C GLY A 30 7.09 6.63 6.78
N ALA A 31 6.22 5.70 7.17
CA ALA A 31 6.36 4.28 6.89
C ALA A 31 4.99 3.61 6.68
N VAL A 32 4.96 2.61 5.80
CA VAL A 32 3.83 1.67 5.66
C VAL A 32 4.22 0.39 6.38
N LEU A 33 3.39 -0.08 7.29
CA LEU A 33 3.69 -1.26 8.11
C LEU A 33 2.73 -2.40 7.79
N ILE A 34 3.25 -3.61 7.60
CA ILE A 34 2.49 -4.86 7.58
C ILE A 34 2.86 -5.63 8.85
N ASN A 35 1.91 -5.84 9.76
CA ASN A 35 2.14 -6.51 11.04
C ASN A 35 3.30 -5.88 11.87
N GLY A 36 3.46 -4.55 11.78
CA GLY A 36 4.54 -3.81 12.45
C GLY A 36 5.90 -3.87 11.75
N ILE A 37 6.02 -4.59 10.64
CA ILE A 37 7.23 -4.62 9.81
C ILE A 37 7.10 -3.58 8.71
N ASP A 38 8.11 -2.73 8.55
CA ASP A 38 8.17 -1.78 7.45
C ASP A 38 8.10 -2.52 6.11
N LEU A 39 7.17 -2.10 5.25
CA LEU A 39 6.96 -2.62 3.91
C LEU A 39 8.28 -2.67 3.12
N LYS A 40 9.18 -1.71 3.33
CA LYS A 40 10.51 -1.65 2.68
C LYS A 40 11.43 -2.82 3.06
N ARG A 41 11.19 -3.47 4.21
CA ARG A 41 11.98 -4.61 4.71
C ARG A 41 11.48 -5.97 4.23
N LEU A 42 10.28 -6.03 3.66
CA LEU A 42 9.75 -7.27 3.07
C LEU A 42 10.34 -7.49 1.68
N SER A 43 10.28 -8.70 1.13
CA SER A 43 10.62 -8.91 -0.29
C SER A 43 9.47 -8.42 -1.18
N VAL A 44 9.78 -8.03 -2.42
CA VAL A 44 8.75 -7.61 -3.37
C VAL A 44 7.90 -8.80 -3.80
N GLU A 45 8.51 -9.98 -3.92
CA GLU A 45 7.81 -11.25 -4.16
C GLU A 45 6.76 -11.55 -3.09
N ASP A 46 7.11 -11.43 -1.80
CA ASP A 46 6.17 -11.70 -0.70
C ASP A 46 4.99 -10.74 -0.72
N ILE A 47 5.23 -9.46 -0.99
CA ILE A 47 4.16 -8.46 -1.08
C ILE A 47 3.23 -8.82 -2.23
N ARG A 48 3.77 -9.05 -3.42
CA ARG A 48 2.96 -9.35 -4.62
C ARG A 48 2.20 -10.68 -4.51
N ALA A 49 2.74 -11.67 -3.81
CA ALA A 49 2.04 -12.93 -3.56
C ALA A 49 0.84 -12.78 -2.62
N ASN A 50 0.83 -11.75 -1.76
CA ASN A 50 -0.19 -11.53 -0.74
C ASN A 50 -1.10 -10.33 -1.04
N THR A 51 -0.94 -9.67 -2.20
CA THR A 51 -1.77 -8.55 -2.65
C THR A 51 -2.37 -8.85 -4.02
N ALA A 52 -3.66 -8.60 -4.19
CA ALA A 52 -4.33 -8.67 -5.49
C ALA A 52 -5.07 -7.35 -5.77
N ILE A 53 -5.07 -6.95 -7.03
CA ILE A 53 -5.83 -5.79 -7.53
C ILE A 53 -6.87 -6.35 -8.49
N ALA A 54 -8.12 -5.91 -8.33
CA ALA A 54 -9.22 -6.19 -9.25
C ALA A 54 -9.76 -4.87 -9.82
#